data_AF-I0QTD9-F1
#
_entry.id   AF-I0QTD9-F1
#
_cell.length_a   1.000
_cell.length_b   1.000
_cell.length_c   1.000
_cell.angle_alpha   90.00
_cell.angle_beta   90.00
_cell.angle_gamma   90.00
#
_symmetry.space_group_name_H-M   'P 1'
#
loop_
_entity.id
_entity.type
_entity.pdbx_description
1 polymer ?
#
loop_
_entity_poly.entity_id
_entity_poly.type
_entity_poly.pdbx_seq_one_letter_code
_entity_poly.pdbx_strand_id
1 'polypeptide(L)'
;MTLAVTLALLVAIGLNTKVVKIGSAEDAAEQAFAPDKYGEKAFPEIQKSVMGRAVDAATLATALNADANAAKTKYGVGDALPVFSVSFTGVVGAGSSGIYQVKVAGLPDDLKIRLQTGPAINGTDLRDATGTIQFGDFKNQIEYQNAGSGINREMKKVVLSKIDTANLSGKTVKVTGVFRLLNPKNWLVTPVEMVVQ
;
A
#
# COMPACT_ATOMS: atom_id res chain seq x y z
N MET A 1 38.96 -35.74 -24.74
CA MET A 1 37.97 -35.66 -23.64
C MET A 1 37.27 -34.30 -23.59
N THR A 2 37.98 -33.19 -23.73
CA THR A 2 37.45 -31.82 -23.64
C THR A 2 36.37 -31.48 -24.68
N LEU A 3 36.55 -31.87 -25.95
CA LEU A 3 35.59 -31.57 -27.02
C LEU A 3 34.23 -32.26 -26.83
N ALA A 4 34.24 -33.51 -26.35
CA ALA A 4 33.03 -34.27 -26.08
C ALA A 4 32.24 -33.69 -24.90
N VAL A 5 32.93 -33.19 -23.88
CA VAL A 5 32.32 -32.53 -22.72
C VAL A 5 31.70 -31.19 -23.12
N THR A 6 32.37 -30.40 -23.95
CA THR A 6 31.82 -29.13 -24.46
C THR A 6 30.58 -29.36 -25.32
N LEU A 7 30.58 -30.39 -26.18
CA LEU A 7 29.43 -30.70 -27.03
C LEU A 7 28.24 -31.20 -26.20
N ALA A 8 28.49 -32.07 -25.22
CA ALA A 8 27.45 -32.53 -24.30
C ALA A 8 26.84 -31.38 -23.48
N LEU A 9 27.65 -30.40 -23.06
CA LEU A 9 27.19 -29.22 -22.34
C LEU A 9 26.30 -28.33 -23.21
N LEU A 10 26.67 -28.11 -24.47
CA LEU A 10 25.85 -27.31 -25.40
C LEU A 10 24.51 -27.99 -25.72
N VAL A 11 24.49 -29.31 -25.85
CA VAL A 11 23.25 -30.08 -26.03
C VAL A 11 22.37 -29.99 -24.78
N ALA A 12 22.95 -30.09 -23.58
CA ALA A 12 22.20 -29.95 -22.33
C ALA A 12 21.59 -28.55 -22.16
N ILE A 13 22.32 -27.48 -22.54
CA ILE A 13 21.81 -26.11 -22.53
C ILE A 13 20.65 -25.96 -23.54
N GLY A 14 20.80 -26.52 -24.74
CA GLY A 14 19.76 -26.50 -25.77
C GLY A 14 18.50 -27.28 -25.39
N LEU A 15 18.64 -28.43 -24.71
CA LEU A 15 17.52 -29.23 -24.22
C LEU A 15 16.82 -28.58 -23.02
N ASN A 16 17.51 -27.74 -22.26
CA ASN A 16 16.96 -27.02 -21.10
C ASN A 16 16.40 -25.63 -21.46
N THR A 17 16.55 -25.18 -22.71
CA THR A 17 15.99 -23.89 -23.16
C THR A 17 14.59 -24.10 -23.72
N LYS A 18 13.57 -23.73 -22.94
CA LYS A 18 12.19 -23.67 -23.45
C LYS A 18 12.03 -22.41 -24.30
N VAL A 19 11.91 -22.58 -25.61
CA VAL A 19 11.64 -21.47 -26.55
C VAL A 19 10.14 -21.19 -26.57
N VAL A 20 9.72 -20.06 -26.02
CA VAL A 20 8.35 -19.57 -26.14
C VAL A 20 8.26 -18.66 -27.36
N LYS A 21 7.35 -18.97 -28.28
CA LYS A 21 7.18 -18.27 -29.55
C LYS A 21 6.16 -17.14 -29.36
N ILE A 22 6.54 -15.91 -29.68
CA ILE A 22 5.64 -14.75 -29.63
C ILE A 22 4.39 -15.05 -30.48
N GLY A 23 3.21 -15.05 -29.86
CA GLY A 23 1.90 -15.37 -30.43
C GLY A 23 1.40 -16.81 -30.28
N SER A 24 2.04 -17.69 -29.49
CA SER A 24 1.56 -19.07 -29.26
C SER A 24 0.41 -19.16 -28.25
N ALA A 25 -0.27 -20.31 -28.15
CA ALA A 25 -1.28 -20.55 -27.10
C ALA A 25 -0.67 -20.50 -25.68
N GLU A 26 0.62 -20.76 -25.54
CA GLU A 26 1.37 -20.62 -24.28
C GLU A 26 1.71 -19.14 -23.98
N ASP A 27 1.92 -18.32 -25.02
CA ASP A 27 2.03 -16.87 -24.94
C ASP A 27 0.66 -16.23 -24.58
N ALA A 28 -0.44 -16.78 -25.12
CA ALA A 28 -1.80 -16.35 -24.80
C ALA A 28 -2.27 -16.78 -23.39
N ALA A 29 -1.66 -17.83 -22.81
CA ALA A 29 -1.87 -18.24 -21.42
C ALA A 29 -1.08 -17.37 -20.42
N GLU A 30 -0.08 -16.62 -20.89
CA GLU A 30 0.48 -15.46 -20.20
C GLU A 30 -0.41 -14.23 -20.44
N GLN A 31 -1.63 -14.23 -19.90
CA GLN A 31 -2.29 -12.96 -19.64
C GLN A 31 -1.37 -12.16 -18.71
N ALA A 32 -0.69 -11.15 -19.26
CA ALA A 32 0.13 -10.22 -18.51
C ALA A 32 -0.69 -9.68 -17.33
N PHE A 33 -0.14 -9.74 -16.13
CA PHE A 33 -0.82 -9.26 -14.93
C PHE A 33 -1.32 -7.82 -15.15
N ALA A 34 -2.62 -7.61 -15.04
CA ALA A 34 -3.29 -6.33 -15.27
C ALA A 34 -3.47 -5.60 -13.93
N PRO A 35 -2.59 -4.64 -13.57
CA PRO A 35 -2.54 -4.13 -12.20
C PRO A 35 -3.77 -3.30 -11.84
N ASP A 36 -4.29 -2.53 -12.80
CA ASP A 36 -5.51 -1.72 -12.59
C ASP A 36 -6.74 -2.60 -12.36
N LYS A 37 -6.87 -3.70 -13.11
CA LYS A 37 -7.95 -4.67 -12.91
C LYS A 37 -7.86 -5.37 -11.57
N TYR A 38 -6.64 -5.67 -11.12
CA TYR A 38 -6.43 -6.19 -9.78
C TYR A 38 -6.83 -5.17 -8.72
N GLY A 39 -6.42 -3.90 -8.88
CA GLY A 39 -6.78 -2.79 -7.98
C GLY A 39 -8.30 -2.59 -7.86
N GLU A 40 -9.01 -2.54 -8.99
CA GLU A 40 -10.49 -2.46 -9.07
C GLU A 40 -11.18 -3.56 -8.26
N LYS A 41 -10.63 -4.78 -8.29
CA LYS A 41 -11.19 -5.93 -7.55
C LYS A 41 -10.80 -5.93 -6.08
N ALA A 42 -9.55 -5.60 -5.74
CA ALA A 42 -9.01 -5.75 -4.40
C ALA A 42 -9.38 -4.58 -3.48
N PHE A 43 -9.45 -3.35 -4.01
CA PHE A 43 -9.62 -2.15 -3.19
C PHE A 43 -10.91 -2.14 -2.34
N PRO A 44 -12.09 -2.59 -2.82
CA PRO A 44 -13.30 -2.61 -1.98
C PRO A 44 -13.17 -3.47 -0.72
N GLU A 45 -12.52 -4.64 -0.82
CA GLU A 45 -12.29 -5.51 0.34
C GLU A 45 -11.23 -4.92 1.29
N ILE A 46 -10.19 -4.29 0.75
CA ILE A 46 -9.20 -3.55 1.54
C ILE A 46 -9.87 -2.41 2.30
N GLN A 47 -10.66 -1.58 1.61
CA GLN A 47 -11.40 -0.47 2.18
C GLN A 47 -12.30 -0.95 3.34
N LYS A 48 -13.12 -1.98 3.09
CA LYS A 48 -13.99 -2.58 4.11
C LYS A 48 -13.21 -3.10 5.33
N SER A 49 -12.10 -3.82 5.10
CA SER A 49 -11.26 -4.37 6.16
C SER A 49 -10.61 -3.28 7.00
N VAL A 50 -10.12 -2.22 6.36
CA VAL A 50 -9.50 -1.07 7.05
C VAL A 50 -10.54 -0.31 7.85
N MET A 51 -11.71 -0.02 7.26
CA MET A 51 -12.79 0.68 7.97
C MET A 51 -13.30 -0.10 9.19
N GLY A 52 -13.39 -1.43 9.10
CA GLY A 52 -13.82 -2.28 10.22
C GLY A 52 -12.81 -2.41 11.37
N ARG A 53 -11.54 -2.03 11.15
CA ARG A 53 -10.45 -2.20 12.12
C ARG A 53 -9.75 -0.89 12.48
N ALA A 54 -10.16 0.23 11.88
CA ALA A 54 -9.54 1.51 12.11
C ALA A 54 -9.68 1.94 13.58
N VAL A 55 -8.56 2.27 14.20
CA VAL A 55 -8.50 2.77 15.57
C VAL A 55 -8.41 4.30 15.52
N ASP A 56 -9.05 4.98 16.47
CA ASP A 56 -8.84 6.43 16.63
C ASP A 56 -7.36 6.75 16.84
N ALA A 57 -6.86 7.80 16.18
CA ALA A 57 -5.45 8.15 16.18
C ALA A 57 -4.89 8.45 17.59
N ALA A 58 -5.66 9.09 18.47
CA ALA A 58 -5.21 9.39 19.84
C ALA A 58 -5.15 8.12 20.69
N THR A 59 -6.12 7.22 20.50
CA THR A 59 -6.11 5.89 21.13
C THR A 59 -4.91 5.06 20.67
N LEU A 60 -4.63 5.06 19.36
CA LEU A 60 -3.48 4.33 18.81
C LEU A 60 -2.15 4.94 19.27
N ALA A 61 -2.03 6.27 19.29
CA ALA A 61 -0.84 6.96 19.76
C ALA A 61 -0.54 6.64 21.23
N THR A 62 -1.58 6.66 22.07
CA THR A 62 -1.48 6.28 23.48
C THR A 62 -1.00 4.84 23.65
N ALA A 63 -1.58 3.90 22.89
CA ALA A 63 -1.17 2.50 22.94
C ALA A 63 0.28 2.28 22.48
N LEU A 64 0.69 2.93 21.39
CA LEU A 64 2.06 2.85 20.87
C LEU A 64 3.09 3.45 21.83
N ASN A 65 2.73 4.51 22.56
CA ASN A 65 3.60 5.12 23.56
C ASN A 65 3.69 4.29 24.84
N ALA A 66 2.61 3.61 25.24
CA ALA A 66 2.58 2.77 26.43
C ALA A 66 3.34 1.45 26.22
N ASP A 67 3.05 0.73 25.13
CA ASP A 67 3.74 -0.50 24.74
C ASP A 67 3.63 -0.70 23.23
N ALA A 68 4.71 -0.35 22.52
CA ALA A 68 4.76 -0.48 21.08
C ALA A 68 4.61 -1.93 20.59
N ASN A 69 5.08 -2.93 21.33
CA ASN A 69 4.99 -4.32 20.91
C ASN A 69 3.57 -4.84 21.09
N ALA A 70 2.94 -4.56 22.24
CA ALA A 70 1.54 -4.91 22.45
C ALA A 70 0.62 -4.21 21.43
N ALA A 71 0.88 -2.94 21.12
CA ALA A 71 0.11 -2.20 20.12
C ALA A 71 0.28 -2.78 18.71
N LYS A 72 1.49 -3.17 18.31
CA LYS A 72 1.74 -3.86 17.03
C LYS A 72 0.99 -5.17 16.93
N THR A 73 1.02 -6.00 17.98
CA THR A 73 0.28 -7.28 18.01
C THR A 73 -1.23 -7.07 17.97
N LYS A 74 -1.73 -6.03 18.66
CA LYS A 74 -3.17 -5.79 18.80
C LYS A 74 -3.80 -5.12 17.57
N TYR A 75 -3.11 -4.13 16.99
CA TYR A 75 -3.69 -3.25 15.96
C TYR A 75 -2.96 -3.31 14.61
N GLY A 76 -1.75 -3.85 14.59
CA GLY A 76 -0.93 -3.96 13.39
C GLY A 76 -1.26 -5.21 12.58
N VAL A 77 -1.00 -5.14 11.28
CA VAL A 77 -1.04 -6.27 10.36
C VAL A 77 0.33 -6.48 9.74
N GLY A 78 0.83 -7.71 9.83
CA GLY A 78 2.16 -8.11 9.39
C GLY A 78 3.20 -8.04 10.52
N ASP A 79 4.29 -8.80 10.35
CA ASP A 79 5.22 -9.06 11.47
C ASP A 79 6.33 -8.00 11.60
N ALA A 80 7.14 -7.80 10.54
CA ALA A 80 8.35 -6.97 10.63
C ALA A 80 8.05 -5.47 10.62
N LEU A 81 7.16 -5.03 9.71
CA LEU A 81 6.78 -3.64 9.53
C LEU A 81 5.25 -3.54 9.44
N PRO A 82 4.56 -3.59 10.59
CA PRO A 82 3.11 -3.67 10.60
C PRO A 82 2.47 -2.44 9.97
N VAL A 83 1.38 -2.68 9.26
CA VAL A 83 0.46 -1.66 8.76
C VAL A 83 -0.68 -1.50 9.77
N PHE A 84 -0.95 -0.26 10.15
CA PHE A 84 -2.03 0.10 11.06
C PHE A 84 -3.17 0.74 10.30
N SER A 85 -4.40 0.43 10.72
CA SER A 85 -5.61 1.12 10.28
C SER A 85 -5.97 2.20 11.30
N VAL A 86 -6.11 3.44 10.84
CA VAL A 86 -6.31 4.60 11.72
C VAL A 86 -7.43 5.50 11.21
N SER A 87 -8.15 6.13 12.12
CA SER A 87 -9.11 7.20 11.82
C SER A 87 -8.80 8.46 12.62
N PHE A 88 -9.05 9.63 12.02
CA PHE A 88 -8.92 10.91 12.70
C PHE A 88 -9.75 11.99 12.03
N THR A 89 -10.01 13.06 12.78
CA THR A 89 -10.46 14.36 12.24
C THR A 89 -9.41 15.40 12.57
N GLY A 90 -9.06 16.24 11.61
CA GLY A 90 -8.04 17.27 11.84
C GLY A 90 -8.02 18.37 10.79
N VAL A 91 -7.29 19.43 11.09
CA VAL A 91 -7.12 20.58 10.19
C VAL A 91 -5.87 20.35 9.34
N VAL A 92 -6.03 20.42 8.03
CA VAL A 92 -4.93 20.27 7.09
C VAL A 92 -4.05 21.52 7.15
N GLY A 93 -2.76 21.32 7.40
CA GLY A 93 -1.75 22.35 7.44
C GLY A 93 -1.01 22.51 6.11
N ALA A 94 0.27 22.86 6.20
CA ALA A 94 1.15 22.96 5.04
C ALA A 94 1.38 21.58 4.40
N GLY A 95 1.45 21.56 3.07
CA GLY A 95 1.79 20.37 2.30
C GLY A 95 2.59 20.71 1.06
N SER A 96 3.27 19.70 0.53
CA SER A 96 3.99 19.76 -0.73
C SER A 96 3.83 18.44 -1.45
N SER A 97 3.70 18.50 -2.78
CA SER A 97 3.58 17.30 -3.63
C SER A 97 2.49 16.35 -3.12
N GLY A 98 1.31 16.91 -2.79
CA GLY A 98 0.12 16.25 -2.26
C GLY A 98 0.32 15.43 -0.97
N ILE A 99 1.38 15.70 -0.21
CA ILE A 99 1.53 15.25 1.17
C ILE A 99 1.33 16.45 2.10
N TYR A 100 0.32 16.37 2.96
CA TYR A 100 -0.04 17.45 3.89
C TYR A 100 0.19 17.04 5.33
N GLN A 101 0.64 17.96 6.18
CA GLN A 101 0.55 17.77 7.62
C GLN A 101 -0.90 17.94 8.07
N VAL A 102 -1.36 17.15 9.03
CA VAL A 102 -2.70 17.28 9.60
C VAL A 102 -2.59 17.46 11.11
N LYS A 103 -3.18 18.55 11.63
CA LYS A 103 -3.27 18.78 13.07
C LYS A 103 -4.51 18.06 13.59
N VAL A 104 -4.30 16.99 14.34
CA VAL A 104 -5.34 16.18 14.97
C VAL A 104 -5.35 16.50 16.46
N ALA A 105 -6.53 16.77 17.02
CA ALA A 105 -6.66 17.05 18.45
C ALA A 105 -6.37 15.78 19.28
N GLY A 106 -5.76 15.96 20.46
CA GLY A 106 -5.47 14.86 21.38
C GLY A 106 -4.22 14.03 21.04
N LEU A 107 -3.46 14.41 20.02
CA LEU A 107 -2.15 13.81 19.74
C LEU A 107 -1.02 14.57 20.46
N PRO A 108 0.08 13.88 20.83
CA PRO A 108 1.30 14.53 21.29
C PRO A 108 1.85 15.53 20.26
N ASP A 109 2.39 16.65 20.72
CA ASP A 109 2.92 17.72 19.85
C ASP A 109 4.09 17.25 18.95
N ASP A 110 4.82 16.22 19.38
CA ASP A 110 5.94 15.65 18.64
C ASP A 110 5.53 14.56 17.65
N LEU A 111 4.24 14.14 17.64
CA LEU A 111 3.69 13.20 16.69
C LEU A 111 3.14 13.92 15.46
N LYS A 112 3.75 13.65 14.29
CA LYS A 112 3.33 14.23 13.01
C LYS A 112 2.45 13.26 12.23
N ILE A 113 1.20 13.64 12.00
CA ILE A 113 0.33 12.99 11.01
C ILE A 113 0.56 13.67 9.66
N ARG A 114 0.91 12.88 8.64
CA ARG A 114 0.97 13.31 7.25
C ARG A 114 -0.06 12.53 6.43
N LEU A 115 -0.81 13.23 5.59
CA LEU A 115 -1.81 12.65 4.71
C LEU A 115 -1.33 12.67 3.27
N GLN A 116 -1.29 11.51 2.63
CA GLN A 116 -0.89 11.34 1.23
C GLN A 116 -2.13 11.39 0.31
N THR A 117 -2.17 12.38 -0.59
CA THR A 117 -3.32 12.66 -1.48
C THR A 117 -2.96 12.74 -2.97
N GLY A 118 -1.67 12.67 -3.34
CA GLY A 118 -1.23 12.66 -4.74
C GLY A 118 0.04 13.48 -4.96
N PRO A 119 0.46 13.82 -6.20
CA PRO A 119 -0.09 13.36 -7.47
C PRO A 119 0.07 11.85 -7.69
N ALA A 120 1.03 11.21 -7.04
CA ALA A 120 1.18 9.76 -6.97
C ALA A 120 1.09 9.29 -5.50
N ILE A 121 0.52 8.11 -5.28
CA ILE A 121 0.43 7.47 -3.97
C ILE A 121 1.56 6.45 -3.89
N ASN A 122 2.47 6.63 -2.96
CA ASN A 122 3.66 5.82 -2.82
C ASN A 122 3.47 4.70 -1.79
N GLY A 123 4.26 3.64 -1.95
CA GLY A 123 4.31 2.52 -1.02
C GLY A 123 3.28 1.43 -1.32
N THR A 124 3.28 0.41 -0.48
CA THR A 124 2.43 -0.79 -0.60
C THR A 124 1.49 -0.95 0.60
N ASP A 125 1.29 0.11 1.37
CA ASP A 125 0.55 0.07 2.63
C ASP A 125 -0.87 -0.46 2.43
N LEU A 126 -1.57 -0.06 1.37
CA LEU A 126 -2.91 -0.58 1.06
C LEU A 126 -2.91 -2.07 0.69
N ARG A 127 -1.92 -2.54 -0.07
CA ARG A 127 -1.78 -3.97 -0.41
C ARG A 127 -1.58 -4.80 0.86
N ASP A 128 -0.75 -4.29 1.76
CA ASP A 128 -0.31 -5.02 2.95
C ASP A 128 -1.29 -4.84 4.13
N ALA A 129 -2.26 -3.93 4.03
CA ALA A 129 -3.18 -3.54 5.11
C ALA A 129 -4.05 -4.68 5.64
N THR A 130 -4.39 -5.66 4.78
CA THR A 130 -5.22 -6.81 5.17
C THR A 130 -4.41 -8.00 5.62
N GLY A 131 -3.13 -8.09 5.23
CA GLY A 131 -2.29 -9.27 5.44
C GLY A 131 -2.72 -10.48 4.59
N THR A 132 -3.69 -10.31 3.68
CA THR A 132 -4.21 -11.40 2.84
C THR A 132 -3.57 -11.48 1.47
N ILE A 133 -2.95 -10.37 1.00
CA ILE A 133 -2.28 -10.32 -0.29
C ILE A 133 -0.81 -10.66 -0.05
N GLN A 134 -0.39 -11.82 -0.51
CA GLN A 134 0.92 -12.39 -0.25
C GLN A 134 1.72 -12.49 -1.54
N PHE A 135 3.06 -12.49 -1.43
CA PHE A 135 3.93 -12.65 -2.59
C PHE A 135 3.63 -13.93 -3.39
N GLY A 136 3.24 -15.01 -2.69
CA GLY A 136 2.88 -16.30 -3.31
C GLY A 136 1.64 -16.26 -4.21
N ASP A 137 0.86 -15.18 -4.17
CA ASP A 137 -0.29 -14.98 -5.07
C ASP A 137 0.12 -14.47 -6.47
N PHE A 138 1.41 -14.20 -6.69
CA PHE A 138 1.94 -13.56 -7.90
C PHE A 138 3.11 -14.34 -8.49
N LYS A 139 3.32 -14.23 -9.81
CA LYS A 139 4.38 -14.99 -10.50
C LYS A 139 5.78 -14.49 -10.15
N ASN A 140 5.91 -13.19 -9.85
CA ASN A 140 7.19 -12.54 -9.61
C ASN A 140 7.05 -11.23 -8.84
N GLN A 141 8.18 -10.64 -8.47
CA GLN A 141 8.25 -9.39 -7.73
C GLN A 141 7.63 -8.21 -8.48
N ILE A 142 7.72 -8.18 -9.82
CA ILE A 142 7.18 -7.08 -10.63
C ILE A 142 5.66 -7.08 -10.53
N GLU A 143 5.01 -8.23 -10.70
CA GLU A 143 3.56 -8.37 -10.53
C GLU A 143 3.11 -7.98 -9.11
N TYR A 144 3.82 -8.44 -8.08
CA TYR A 144 3.49 -8.13 -6.70
C TYR A 144 3.59 -6.63 -6.36
N GLN A 145 4.57 -5.92 -6.91
CA GLN A 145 4.69 -4.46 -6.75
C GLN A 145 3.67 -3.70 -7.60
N ASN A 146 3.40 -4.20 -8.81
CA ASN A 146 2.38 -3.64 -9.67
C ASN A 146 0.99 -3.77 -9.04
N ALA A 147 0.69 -4.86 -8.33
CA ALA A 147 -0.56 -5.02 -7.59
C ALA A 147 -0.78 -3.88 -6.59
N GLY A 148 0.25 -3.53 -5.81
CA GLY A 148 0.20 -2.38 -4.91
C GLY A 148 -0.02 -1.06 -5.63
N SER A 149 0.66 -0.85 -6.77
CA SER A 149 0.47 0.34 -7.59
C SER A 149 -0.93 0.45 -8.18
N GLY A 150 -1.52 -0.67 -8.62
CA GLY A 150 -2.89 -0.74 -9.11
C GLY A 150 -3.92 -0.42 -8.03
N ILE A 151 -3.75 -0.99 -6.83
CA ILE A 151 -4.57 -0.68 -5.65
C ILE A 151 -4.50 0.82 -5.30
N ASN A 152 -3.29 1.40 -5.29
CA ASN A 152 -3.09 2.82 -5.02
C ASN A 152 -3.81 3.72 -6.03
N ARG A 153 -3.79 3.35 -7.32
CA ARG A 153 -4.51 4.08 -8.37
C ARG A 153 -6.03 3.97 -8.23
N GLU A 154 -6.54 2.78 -7.92
CA GLU A 154 -7.97 2.60 -7.68
C GLU A 154 -8.43 3.40 -6.44
N MET A 155 -7.67 3.37 -5.35
CA MET A 155 -7.95 4.20 -4.18
C MET A 155 -8.04 5.68 -4.56
N LYS A 156 -7.06 6.21 -5.32
CA LYS A 156 -7.07 7.60 -5.75
C LYS A 156 -8.32 7.93 -6.58
N LYS A 157 -8.71 7.04 -7.47
CA LYS A 157 -9.91 7.18 -8.31
C LYS A 157 -11.20 7.15 -7.48
N VAL A 158 -11.32 6.25 -6.51
CA VAL A 158 -12.55 6.08 -5.71
C VAL A 158 -12.67 7.14 -4.62
N VAL A 159 -11.58 7.44 -3.91
CA VAL A 159 -11.58 8.27 -2.70
C VAL A 159 -11.28 9.74 -3.01
N LEU A 160 -10.31 10.01 -3.89
CA LEU A 160 -9.73 11.34 -4.05
C LEU A 160 -10.19 12.08 -5.31
N SER A 161 -10.80 11.40 -6.29
CA SER A 161 -11.20 12.01 -7.58
C SER A 161 -12.18 13.17 -7.46
N LYS A 162 -13.00 13.19 -6.40
CA LYS A 162 -14.00 14.23 -6.12
C LYS A 162 -13.49 15.30 -5.16
N ILE A 163 -12.25 15.20 -4.70
CA ILE A 163 -11.65 16.10 -3.72
C ILE A 163 -10.66 17.01 -4.44
N ASP A 164 -10.75 18.32 -4.20
CA ASP A 164 -9.70 19.26 -4.61
C ASP A 164 -8.46 19.09 -3.72
N THR A 165 -7.66 18.08 -4.06
CA THR A 165 -6.44 17.71 -3.33
C THR A 165 -5.34 18.76 -3.44
N ALA A 166 -5.46 19.75 -4.33
CA ALA A 166 -4.51 20.85 -4.46
C ALA A 166 -4.75 21.97 -3.45
N ASN A 167 -5.99 22.11 -2.94
CA ASN A 167 -6.40 23.20 -2.06
C ASN A 167 -6.94 22.70 -0.72
N LEU A 168 -6.21 21.80 -0.06
CA LEU A 168 -6.63 21.23 1.23
C LEU A 168 -6.23 22.07 2.44
N SER A 169 -5.15 22.86 2.35
CA SER A 169 -4.65 23.64 3.49
C SER A 169 -5.73 24.54 4.10
N GLY A 170 -5.84 24.52 5.43
CA GLY A 170 -6.85 25.23 6.20
C GLY A 170 -8.19 24.50 6.34
N LYS A 171 -8.46 23.45 5.55
CA LYS A 171 -9.72 22.70 5.62
C LYS A 171 -9.68 21.66 6.74
N THR A 172 -10.85 21.36 7.30
CA THR A 172 -11.01 20.23 8.21
C THR A 172 -11.33 18.98 7.42
N VAL A 173 -10.67 17.87 7.75
CA VAL A 173 -10.85 16.58 7.08
C VAL A 173 -11.13 15.49 8.09
N LYS A 174 -12.05 14.60 7.75
CA LYS A 174 -12.25 13.31 8.41
C LYS A 174 -11.65 12.23 7.53
N VAL A 175 -10.73 11.45 8.08
CA VAL A 175 -9.95 10.46 7.33
C VAL A 175 -10.02 9.11 8.04
N THR A 176 -10.21 8.06 7.25
CA THR A 176 -9.88 6.69 7.61
C THR A 176 -8.83 6.20 6.63
N GLY A 177 -7.74 5.61 7.11
CA GLY A 177 -6.64 5.22 6.24
C GLY A 177 -5.69 4.23 6.90
N VAL A 178 -4.59 3.98 6.22
CA VAL A 178 -3.54 3.09 6.67
C VAL A 178 -2.19 3.77 6.68
N PHE A 179 -1.31 3.34 7.56
CA PHE A 179 0.11 3.71 7.51
C PHE A 179 0.98 2.56 7.99
N ARG A 180 2.16 2.45 7.40
CA ARG A 180 3.23 1.61 7.95
C ARG A 180 3.98 2.33 9.06
N LEU A 181 4.17 1.66 10.20
CA LEU A 181 4.92 2.21 11.33
C LEU A 181 6.44 2.17 11.09
N LEU A 182 6.92 3.05 10.21
CA LEU A 182 8.35 3.25 9.95
C LEU A 182 9.01 4.14 11.02
N ASN A 183 8.28 5.15 11.48
CA ASN A 183 8.71 6.07 12.53
C ASN A 183 7.53 6.29 13.50
N PRO A 184 7.68 5.97 14.80
CA PRO A 184 6.62 6.17 15.79
C PRO A 184 6.10 7.60 15.89
N LYS A 185 6.92 8.60 15.55
CA LYS A 185 6.59 10.03 15.63
C LYS A 185 6.17 10.64 14.28
N ASN A 186 6.08 9.85 13.21
CA ASN A 186 5.73 10.36 11.89
C ASN A 186 4.95 9.31 11.09
N TRP A 187 3.65 9.49 11.01
CA TRP A 187 2.74 8.58 10.32
C TRP A 187 2.39 9.16 8.95
N LEU A 188 2.71 8.43 7.88
CA LEU A 188 2.29 8.77 6.53
C LEU A 188 1.04 7.97 6.19
N VAL A 189 -0.11 8.59 6.33
CA VAL A 189 -1.42 7.97 6.16
C VAL A 189 -1.85 8.05 4.69
N THR A 190 -2.19 6.89 4.15
CA THR A 190 -2.84 6.74 2.84
C THR A 190 -4.34 6.47 3.08
N PRO A 191 -5.24 7.35 2.61
CA PRO A 191 -6.66 7.25 2.95
C PRO A 191 -7.32 6.08 2.21
N VAL A 192 -8.28 5.42 2.86
CA VAL A 192 -9.30 4.57 2.22
C VAL A 192 -10.67 5.24 2.21
N GLU A 193 -10.84 6.28 3.02
CA GLU A 193 -11.99 7.16 3.05
C GLU A 193 -11.54 8.55 3.48
N MET A 194 -12.07 9.59 2.83
CA MET A 194 -11.77 10.97 3.16
C MET A 194 -12.98 11.86 2.88
N VAL A 195 -13.33 12.70 3.84
CA VAL A 195 -14.37 13.73 3.72
C VAL A 195 -13.76 15.06 4.09
N VAL A 196 -13.98 16.06 3.25
CA VAL A 196 -13.63 17.46 3.50
C VAL A 196 -14.86 18.18 4.03
N GLN A 197 -14.74 18.86 5.16
CA GLN A 197 -15.82 19.62 5.81
C GLN A 197 -15.84 21.08 5.36
#